data_AF-A0A6N3FB00-F1
#
_entry.id   AF-A0A6N3FB00-F1
#
_cell.length_a   1.000
_cell.length_b   1.000
_cell.length_c   1.000
_cell.angle_alpha   90.00
_cell.angle_beta   90.00
_cell.angle_gamma   90.00
#
_symmetry.space_group_name_H-M   'P 1'
#
loop_
_entity.id
_entity.type
_entity.pdbx_description
1 polymer ?
#
loop_
_entity_poly.entity_id
_entity_poly.type
_entity_poly.pdbx_seq_one_letter_code
_entity_poly.pdbx_strand_id
1 'polypeptide(L)'
;MRKYLIALYIRLSLEDSKTESMSIPNQRLILREKAMSLPEWENAEVVEFVDNGHSGMNFERPAVQELLEMVQAGRVDCIIVKDYCAIIGLNQKDLENQGILA
;
A
#
# COMPACT_ATOMS: atom_id res chain seq x y z
N MET A 1 -2.90 22.95 -12.70
CA MET A 1 -2.12 22.41 -11.58
C MET A 1 -2.48 20.95 -11.42
N ARG A 2 -1.51 20.08 -11.15
CA ARG A 2 -1.73 18.67 -10.83
C ARG A 2 -2.32 18.56 -9.42
N LYS A 3 -3.34 17.73 -9.23
CA LYS A 3 -3.90 17.44 -7.89
C LYS A 3 -2.92 16.58 -7.09
N TYR A 4 -2.89 16.78 -5.78
CA TYR A 4 -2.12 15.94 -4.87
C TYR A 4 -2.70 14.52 -4.90
N LEU A 5 -1.89 13.49 -5.14
CA LEU A 5 -2.36 12.11 -5.28
C LEU A 5 -2.01 11.30 -4.04
N ILE A 6 -3.05 10.82 -3.36
CA ILE A 6 -2.99 9.89 -2.24
C ILE A 6 -3.27 8.48 -2.77
N ALA A 7 -2.26 7.62 -2.73
CA ALA A 7 -2.38 6.21 -3.05
C ALA A 7 -2.70 5.40 -1.79
N LEU A 8 -3.81 4.68 -1.80
CA LEU A 8 -4.15 3.72 -0.75
C LEU A 8 -3.75 2.34 -1.24
N TYR A 9 -2.79 1.71 -0.56
CA TYR A 9 -2.36 0.37 -0.93
C TYR A 9 -2.85 -0.67 0.09
N ILE A 10 -3.58 -1.66 -0.42
CA ILE A 10 -4.26 -2.71 0.34
C ILE A 10 -3.72 -4.06 -0.11
N ARG A 11 -3.20 -4.84 0.84
CA ARG A 11 -2.80 -6.22 0.61
C ARG A 11 -3.63 -7.14 1.49
N LEU A 12 -4.20 -8.19 0.90
CA LEU A 12 -4.80 -9.29 1.63
C LEU A 12 -4.06 -10.56 1.25
N SER A 13 -3.44 -11.23 2.22
CA SER A 13 -2.84 -12.54 1.97
C SER A 13 -3.90 -13.65 2.03
N LEU A 14 -3.60 -14.82 1.46
CA LEU A 14 -4.46 -16.00 1.59
C LEU A 14 -4.60 -16.44 3.05
N GLU A 15 -3.55 -16.28 3.86
CA GLU A 15 -3.55 -16.63 5.29
C GLU A 15 -4.49 -15.73 6.09
N ASP A 16 -4.49 -14.43 5.76
CA ASP A 16 -5.30 -13.40 6.43
C ASP A 16 -6.78 -13.40 5.99
N SER A 17 -7.13 -14.14 4.94
CA SER A 17 -8.50 -14.17 4.38
C SER A 17 -9.58 -14.64 5.37
N LYS A 18 -9.18 -15.36 6.42
CA LYS A 18 -10.07 -15.87 7.48
C LYS A 18 -10.39 -14.83 8.55
N THR A 19 -9.72 -13.68 8.53
CA THR A 19 -9.85 -12.64 9.55
C THR A 19 -10.64 -11.46 8.98
N GLU A 20 -11.89 -11.29 9.40
CA GLU A 20 -12.76 -10.23 8.86
C GLU A 20 -12.19 -8.81 9.02
N SER A 21 -11.48 -8.55 10.12
CA SER A 21 -10.82 -7.25 10.35
C SER A 21 -9.72 -6.94 9.34
N MET A 22 -9.19 -7.96 8.67
CA MET A 22 -8.18 -7.86 7.61
C MET A 22 -8.81 -7.81 6.21
N SER A 23 -10.13 -7.91 6.09
CA SER A 23 -10.79 -7.89 4.78
C SER A 23 -10.49 -6.60 4.01
N ILE A 24 -10.45 -6.70 2.68
CA ILE A 24 -10.23 -5.54 1.79
C ILE A 24 -11.21 -4.39 2.08
N PRO A 25 -12.52 -4.62 2.27
CA PRO A 25 -13.45 -3.53 2.64
C PRO A 25 -13.08 -2.84 3.95
N ASN A 26 -12.65 -3.59 4.96
CA ASN A 26 -12.30 -3.03 6.26
C ASN A 26 -10.99 -2.23 6.19
N GLN A 27 -9.98 -2.75 5.49
CA GLN A 27 -8.73 -2.01 5.23
C GLN A 27 -9.01 -0.74 4.44
N ARG A 28 -9.81 -0.81 3.37
CA ARG A 28 -10.22 0.37 2.58
C ARG A 28 -10.82 1.46 3.46
N LEU A 29 -11.72 1.09 4.36
CA LEU A 29 -12.35 2.04 5.28
C LEU A 29 -11.28 2.74 6.15
N ILE A 30 -10.43 1.97 6.81
CA ILE A 30 -9.36 2.48 7.68
C ILE A 30 -8.42 3.42 6.92
N LEU A 31 -7.97 3.02 5.72
CA LEU A 31 -7.05 3.85 4.92
C LEU A 31 -7.72 5.12 4.42
N ARG A 32 -9.01 5.05 4.06
CA ARG A 32 -9.76 6.22 3.61
C ARG A 32 -10.03 7.19 4.75
N GLU A 33 -10.39 6.71 5.94
CA GLU A 33 -10.51 7.55 7.14
C GLU A 33 -9.17 8.24 7.45
N LYS A 34 -8.06 7.53 7.30
CA LYS A 34 -6.74 8.12 7.48
C LYS A 34 -6.45 9.19 6.42
N ALA A 35 -6.79 8.94 5.16
CA ALA A 35 -6.64 9.92 4.08
C ALA A 35 -7.49 11.18 4.34
N MET A 36 -8.72 11.02 4.82
CA MET A 36 -9.63 12.12 5.19
C MET A 36 -9.08 13.01 6.30
N SER A 37 -8.18 12.49 7.14
CA SER A 37 -7.53 13.27 8.20
C SER A 37 -6.36 14.14 7.70
N LEU A 38 -5.94 13.98 6.43
CA LEU A 38 -4.83 14.74 5.87
C LEU A 38 -5.29 16.13 5.42
N PRO A 39 -4.48 17.19 5.64
CA PRO A 39 -4.77 18.54 5.15
C PRO A 39 -5.01 18.61 3.63
N GLU A 40 -4.34 17.74 2.87
CA GLU A 40 -4.41 17.69 1.41
C GLU A 40 -5.72 17.09 0.88
N TRP A 41 -6.50 16.40 1.73
CA TRP A 41 -7.67 15.61 1.34
C TRP A 41 -8.66 16.38 0.44
N GLU A 42 -8.98 17.63 0.80
CA GLU A 42 -10.01 18.42 0.11
C GLU A 42 -9.71 18.63 -1.38
N ASN A 43 -8.43 18.65 -1.77
CA ASN A 43 -7.99 18.88 -3.14
C ASN A 43 -7.20 17.69 -3.72
N ALA A 44 -7.19 16.56 -3.00
CA ALA A 44 -6.47 15.37 -3.41
C ALA A 44 -7.30 14.50 -4.37
N GLU A 45 -6.58 13.81 -5.25
CA GLU A 45 -7.07 12.61 -5.93
C GLU A 45 -6.69 11.39 -5.10
N VAL A 46 -7.63 10.45 -4.94
CA VAL A 46 -7.42 9.23 -4.14
C VAL A 46 -7.54 8.03 -5.06
N VAL A 47 -6.49 7.21 -5.11
CA VAL A 47 -6.41 6.01 -5.95
C VAL A 47 -6.13 4.80 -5.08
N GLU A 48 -6.79 3.68 -5.35
CA GLU A 48 -6.61 2.43 -4.62
C GLU A 48 -5.81 1.42 -5.44
N PHE A 49 -4.84 0.78 -4.78
CA PHE A 49 -4.04 -0.31 -5.31
C PHE A 49 -4.28 -1.55 -4.43
N VAL A 50 -4.78 -2.63 -5.02
CA VAL A 50 -5.25 -3.79 -4.26
C VAL A 50 -4.59 -5.08 -4.75
N ASP A 51 -3.86 -5.74 -3.86
CA ASP A 51 -3.31 -7.08 -4.09
C ASP A 51 -4.04 -8.11 -3.21
N ASN A 52 -4.95 -8.88 -3.82
CA ASN A 52 -5.75 -9.91 -3.16
C ASN A 52 -5.15 -11.32 -3.39
N GLY A 53 -4.84 -12.02 -2.30
CA GLY A 53 -4.21 -13.35 -2.34
C GLY A 53 -2.68 -13.32 -2.42
N HIS A 54 -2.05 -12.16 -2.22
CA HIS A 54 -0.60 -12.01 -2.34
C HIS A 54 0.12 -12.05 -0.99
N SER A 55 1.20 -12.82 -0.92
CA SER A 55 2.08 -12.86 0.25
C SER A 55 2.90 -11.55 0.38
N GLY A 56 3.47 -11.32 1.56
CA GLY A 56 4.48 -10.27 1.78
C GLY A 56 5.90 -10.69 1.36
N MET A 57 6.03 -11.88 0.75
CA MET A 57 7.26 -12.58 0.35
C MET A 57 8.24 -11.72 -0.46
N ASN A 58 7.67 -11.05 -1.46
CA ASN A 58 8.40 -10.39 -2.52
C ASN A 58 7.54 -9.24 -3.09
N PHE A 59 8.08 -8.56 -4.09
CA PHE A 59 7.40 -7.49 -4.82
C PHE A 59 6.70 -7.97 -6.10
N GLU A 60 6.45 -9.28 -6.25
CA GLU A 60 5.65 -9.84 -7.37
C GLU A 60 4.15 -9.66 -7.09
N ARG A 61 3.77 -8.39 -6.97
CA ARG A 61 2.46 -7.93 -6.54
C ARG A 61 2.01 -6.85 -7.53
N PRO A 62 1.08 -7.18 -8.46
CA PRO A 62 0.75 -6.31 -9.58
C PRO A 62 0.39 -4.88 -9.17
N ALA A 63 -0.41 -4.71 -8.12
CA ALA A 63 -0.85 -3.38 -7.72
C ALA A 63 0.28 -2.58 -7.06
N VAL A 64 1.17 -3.24 -6.31
CA VAL A 64 2.39 -2.58 -5.78
C VAL A 64 3.35 -2.20 -6.90
N GLN A 65 3.47 -2.99 -7.96
CA GLN A 65 4.33 -2.66 -9.11
C GLN A 65 3.81 -1.42 -9.84
N GLU A 66 2.51 -1.38 -10.12
CA GLU A 66 1.86 -0.19 -10.73
C GLU A 66 2.04 1.05 -9.84
N LEU A 67 1.86 0.91 -8.52
CA LEU A 67 2.10 1.99 -7.57
C LEU A 67 3.54 2.51 -7.66
N LEU A 68 4.53 1.62 -7.66
CA LEU A 68 5.94 1.99 -7.73
C LEU A 68 6.30 2.64 -9.06
N GLU A 69 5.72 2.20 -10.19
CA GLU A 69 5.88 2.88 -11.48
C GLU A 69 5.32 4.30 -11.44
N MET A 70 4.16 4.51 -10.81
CA MET A 70 3.59 5.85 -10.63
C MET A 70 4.45 6.72 -9.72
N VAL A 71 5.05 6.16 -8.66
CA VAL A 71 6.01 6.86 -7.81
C VAL A 71 7.24 7.28 -8.61
N GLN A 72 7.82 6.37 -9.39
CA GLN A 72 8.99 6.65 -10.24
C GLN A 72 8.69 7.72 -11.30
N ALA A 73 7.46 7.77 -11.81
CA ALA A 73 6.99 8.80 -12.72
C ALA A 73 6.64 10.14 -12.02
N GLY A 74 6.83 10.25 -10.70
CA GLY A 74 6.50 11.45 -9.92
C GLY A 74 5.01 11.75 -9.82
N ARG A 75 4.16 10.71 -9.94
CA ARG A 75 2.70 10.83 -9.96
C ARG A 75 2.04 10.58 -8.61
N VAL A 76 2.76 10.07 -7.61
CA VAL A 76 2.22 9.79 -6.27
C VAL A 76 2.89 10.71 -5.27
N ASP A 77 2.09 11.41 -4.45
CA ASP A 77 2.61 12.34 -3.44
C ASP A 77 2.53 11.74 -2.03
N CYS A 78 1.55 10.88 -1.77
CA CYS A 78 1.39 10.18 -0.49
C CYS A 78 0.99 8.72 -0.71
N ILE A 79 1.61 7.79 0.01
CA ILE A 79 1.18 6.39 0.08
C ILE A 79 0.69 6.11 1.50
N ILE A 80 -0.51 5.57 1.62
CA ILE A 80 -1.08 5.12 2.90
C ILE A 80 -1.27 3.61 2.83
N VAL A 81 -0.72 2.93 3.83
CA VAL A 81 -0.84 1.48 4.03
C VAL A 81 -1.29 1.19 5.44
N LYS A 82 -1.88 0.01 5.66
CA LYS A 82 -2.37 -0.40 6.99
C LYS A 82 -1.22 -0.54 7.98
N ASP A 83 -0.17 -1.24 7.56
CA ASP A 83 1.02 -1.53 8.36
C ASP A 83 2.23 -1.74 7.44
N TYR A 84 3.41 -1.81 8.04
CA TYR A 84 4.67 -1.98 7.32
C TYR A 84 4.69 -3.26 6.47
N CYS A 85 4.08 -4.34 6.98
CA CYS A 85 3.99 -5.64 6.32
C CYS A 85 3.22 -5.59 4.99
N ALA A 86 2.34 -4.62 4.80
CA ALA A 86 1.65 -4.44 3.54
C ALA A 86 2.67 -4.11 2.42
N ILE A 87 3.52 -3.10 2.63
CA ILE A 87 4.35 -2.50 1.57
C ILE A 87 5.71 -3.17 1.40
N ILE A 88 6.29 -3.70 2.48
CA ILE A 88 7.60 -4.37 2.39
C ILE A 88 7.52 -5.65 1.55
N GLY A 89 8.60 -5.96 0.84
CA GLY A 89 8.91 -7.28 0.31
C GLY A 89 9.93 -7.93 1.23
N LEU A 90 9.54 -8.97 1.95
CA LEU A 90 10.38 -9.65 2.93
C LEU A 90 10.98 -10.92 2.32
N ASN A 91 12.01 -10.76 1.49
CA ASN A 91 12.97 -11.84 1.27
C ASN A 91 14.29 -11.50 1.98
N GLN A 92 15.13 -12.50 2.24
CA GLN A 92 16.38 -12.31 2.99
C GLN A 92 17.27 -11.22 2.36
N LYS A 93 17.39 -11.19 1.03
CA LYS A 93 18.16 -10.17 0.31
C LYS A 93 17.56 -8.77 0.45
N ASP A 94 16.23 -8.65 0.43
CA ASP A 94 15.54 -7.37 0.58
C ASP A 94 15.67 -6.82 2.00
N LEU A 95 15.64 -7.71 3.00
CA LEU A 95 15.88 -7.38 4.40
C LEU A 95 17.33 -6.93 4.66
N GLU A 96 18.31 -7.60 4.03
CA GLU A 96 19.72 -7.18 4.05
C GLU A 96 19.90 -5.82 3.36
N ASN A 97 19.30 -5.62 2.18
CA ASN A 97 19.35 -4.36 1.43
C ASN A 97 18.70 -3.17 2.19
N GLN A 98 17.71 -3.45 3.03
CA GLN A 98 17.06 -2.46 3.89
C GLN A 98 17.78 -2.26 5.23
N GLY A 99 18.87 -3.00 5.50
CA GLY A 99 19.64 -2.91 6.74
C GLY A 99 18.90 -3.45 7.98
N ILE A 100 17.90 -4.31 7.76
CA ILE A 100 17.06 -4.91 8.82
C ILE A 100 17.69 -6.21 9.32
N LEU A 101 18.32 -6.97 8.44
CA LEU A 101 19.12 -8.15 8.77
C LEU A 101 20.60 -7.85 8.52
N ALA A 102 21.46 -8.35 9.40
CA ALA A 102 22.93 -8.26 9.33
C ALA A 102 23.53 -9.66 9.15
#